data_AF-A0AAU8IIW5-F1
#
_entry.id   AF-A0AAU8IIW5-F1
#
_cell.length_a   1.000
_cell.length_b   1.000
_cell.length_c   1.000
_cell.angle_alpha   90.00
_cell.angle_beta   90.00
_cell.angle_gamma   90.00
#
_symmetry.space_group_name_H-M   'P 1'
#
loop_
_entity.id
_entity.type
_entity.pdbx_description
1 polymer ?
#
loop_
_entity_poly.entity_id
_entity_poly.type
_entity_poly.pdbx_seq_one_letter_code
_entity_poly.pdbx_strand_id
1 'polypeptide(L)'
;MGKSETTTMKPGTIIDRFGYEAGTFVSPYGVPYEMRSLTPETYLKPYKVYVIRKPIEVQVGKIAPWFDESGHGIQYELNQSVRSLINKGIIGRIGK
;
A
#
# COMPACT_ATOMS: atom_id res chain seq x y z
N MET A 1 3.87 2.19 20.80
CA MET A 1 3.79 1.24 19.68
C MET A 1 2.39 1.37 19.07
N GLY A 2 2.28 1.91 17.85
CA GLY A 2 0.97 2.13 17.22
C GLY A 2 0.28 0.78 17.01
N LYS A 3 -0.97 0.64 17.48
CA LYS A 3 -1.79 -0.54 17.23
C LYS A 3 -1.99 -0.67 15.72
N SER A 4 -1.47 -1.72 15.13
CA SER A 4 -1.94 -2.17 13.82
C SER A 4 -3.34 -2.75 14.01
N GLU A 5 -4.33 -2.17 13.34
CA GLU A 5 -5.70 -2.68 13.38
C GLU A 5 -5.92 -3.58 12.17
N THR A 6 -6.58 -4.72 12.35
CA THR A 6 -7.00 -5.55 11.21
C THR A 6 -8.26 -4.94 10.61
N THR A 7 -8.27 -4.72 9.30
CA THR A 7 -9.45 -4.30 8.55
C THR A 7 -9.61 -5.09 7.27
N THR A 8 -10.83 -5.17 6.74
CA THR A 8 -11.11 -5.82 5.46
C THR A 8 -11.24 -4.78 4.36
N MET A 9 -10.37 -4.82 3.36
CA MET A 9 -10.56 -4.05 2.13
C MET A 9 -11.59 -4.74 1.24
N LYS A 10 -12.58 -3.96 0.77
CA LYS A 10 -13.67 -4.46 -0.08
C LYS A 10 -13.28 -4.45 -1.56
N PRO A 11 -13.88 -5.31 -2.39
CA PRO A 11 -13.75 -5.20 -3.84
C PRO A 11 -14.07 -3.79 -4.34
N GLY A 12 -13.28 -3.29 -5.29
CA GLY A 12 -13.37 -1.94 -5.82
C GLY A 12 -12.48 -0.92 -5.10
N THR A 13 -11.94 -1.22 -3.90
CA THR A 13 -10.96 -0.34 -3.25
C THR A 13 -9.71 -0.17 -4.14
N ILE A 14 -9.28 1.08 -4.34
CA ILE A 14 -8.08 1.41 -5.10
C ILE A 14 -6.93 1.71 -4.13
N ILE A 15 -5.78 1.09 -4.40
CA ILE A 15 -4.54 1.24 -3.63
C ILE A 15 -3.38 1.51 -4.58
N ASP A 16 -2.31 2.10 -4.06
CA ASP A 16 -1.09 2.33 -4.82
C ASP A 16 0.18 2.01 -4.01
N ARG A 17 1.30 1.90 -4.71
CA ARG A 17 2.61 1.62 -4.11
C ARG A 17 3.73 2.26 -4.93
N PHE A 18 4.67 2.88 -4.23
CA PHE A 18 6.02 3.10 -4.71
C PHE A 18 6.89 1.91 -4.33
N GLY A 19 7.35 1.14 -5.31
CA GLY A 19 8.14 -0.07 -5.07
C GLY A 19 7.75 -1.28 -5.92
N TYR A 20 8.63 -2.27 -5.91
CA TYR A 20 8.39 -3.54 -6.59
C TYR A 20 7.26 -4.36 -5.92
N GLU A 21 6.60 -5.19 -6.73
CA GLU A 21 5.48 -6.06 -6.33
C GLU A 21 5.87 -7.22 -5.39
N ALA A 22 7.17 -7.37 -5.10
CA ALA A 22 7.64 -8.31 -4.08
C ALA A 22 7.29 -7.83 -2.66
N GLY A 23 6.99 -6.54 -2.47
CA GLY A 23 6.60 -5.99 -1.16
C GLY A 23 5.13 -6.19 -0.80
N THR A 24 4.81 -5.86 0.45
CA THR A 24 3.50 -6.06 1.10
C THR A 24 2.79 -4.75 1.48
N PHE A 25 3.53 -3.65 1.59
CA PHE A 25 2.97 -2.35 1.98
C PHE A 25 2.33 -1.62 0.80
N VAL A 26 1.16 -1.05 1.01
CA VAL A 26 0.44 -0.23 0.02
C VAL A 26 -0.21 0.95 0.74
N SER A 27 -0.64 1.96 0.01
CA SER A 27 -1.41 3.08 0.57
C SER A 27 -2.77 3.18 -0.13
N PRO A 28 -3.76 3.85 0.48
CA PRO A 28 -4.91 4.33 -0.28
C PRO A 28 -4.45 5.13 -1.50
N TYR A 29 -5.16 4.98 -2.61
CA TYR A 29 -4.86 5.73 -3.81
C TYR A 29 -4.85 7.24 -3.57
N GLY A 30 -3.82 7.92 -4.05
CA GLY A 30 -3.71 9.38 -4.02
C GLY A 30 -3.15 9.97 -2.73
N VAL A 31 -2.68 9.14 -1.78
CA VAL A 31 -1.91 9.66 -0.62
C VAL A 31 -0.63 10.34 -1.14
N PRO A 32 -0.38 11.63 -0.82
CA PRO A 32 0.84 12.33 -1.21
C PRO A 32 2.11 11.60 -0.80
N TYR A 33 3.22 11.77 -1.52
CA TYR A 33 4.46 11.02 -1.26
C TYR A 33 5.02 11.35 0.15
N GLU A 34 4.96 12.62 0.51
CA GLU A 34 5.41 13.22 1.77
C GLU A 34 4.62 12.69 2.97
N MET A 35 3.42 12.16 2.73
CA MET A 35 2.61 11.55 3.78
C MET A 35 2.94 10.07 4.01
N ARG A 36 3.85 9.50 3.21
CA ARG A 36 4.22 8.08 3.26
C ARG A 36 5.52 7.82 4.02
N SER A 37 6.28 8.85 4.36
CA SER A 37 7.56 8.76 5.09
C SER A 37 8.48 7.65 4.54
N LEU A 38 8.59 7.60 3.21
CA LEU A 38 9.39 6.59 2.52
C LEU A 38 10.85 7.06 2.42
N THR A 39 11.79 6.12 2.33
CA THR A 39 13.18 6.47 2.03
C THR A 39 13.26 7.25 0.72
N PRO A 40 14.16 8.25 0.58
CA PRO A 40 14.29 9.04 -0.65
C PRO A 40 14.46 8.20 -1.92
N GLU A 41 15.20 7.09 -1.84
CA GLU A 41 15.40 6.15 -2.95
C GLU A 41 14.11 5.49 -3.47
N THR A 42 13.05 5.47 -2.66
CA THR A 42 11.78 4.86 -3.05
C THR A 42 11.06 5.66 -4.13
N TYR A 43 11.36 6.95 -4.27
CA TYR A 43 10.89 7.79 -5.37
C TYR A 43 11.37 7.30 -6.74
N LEU A 44 12.54 6.66 -6.80
CA LEU A 44 13.10 6.09 -8.04
C LEU A 44 12.48 4.73 -8.40
N LYS A 45 11.67 4.14 -7.51
CA LYS A 45 11.07 2.83 -7.73
C LYS A 45 9.76 2.98 -8.52
N PRO A 46 9.28 1.89 -9.16
CA PRO A 46 8.04 1.95 -9.92
C PRO A 46 6.86 2.40 -9.05
N TYR A 47 6.10 3.38 -9.54
CA TYR A 47 4.79 3.70 -9.01
C TYR A 47 3.74 2.86 -9.74
N LYS A 48 2.89 2.16 -8.97
CA LYS A 48 1.88 1.26 -9.51
C LYS A 48 0.57 1.38 -8.75
N VAL A 49 -0.53 1.28 -9.47
CA VAL A 49 -1.90 1.38 -8.96
C VAL A 49 -2.61 0.03 -9.11
N TYR A 50 -3.42 -0.34 -8.13
CA TYR A 50 -4.13 -1.61 -8.09
C TYR A 50 -5.56 -1.46 -7.60
N VAL A 51 -6.41 -2.42 -7.95
CA VAL A 51 -7.78 -2.57 -7.47
C VAL A 51 -7.91 -3.87 -6.68
N ILE A 52 -8.58 -3.81 -5.53
CA ILE A 52 -9.01 -5.00 -4.79
C ILE A 52 -10.15 -5.66 -5.56
N ARG A 53 -10.00 -6.94 -5.91
CA ARG A 53 -11.00 -7.73 -6.66
C ARG A 53 -11.81 -8.66 -5.77
N LYS A 54 -11.21 -9.12 -4.67
CA LYS A 54 -11.85 -9.97 -3.65
C LYS A 54 -11.58 -9.38 -2.27
N PRO A 55 -12.49 -9.55 -1.29
CA PRO A 55 -12.24 -9.09 0.07
C PRO A 55 -10.90 -9.64 0.60
N ILE A 56 -10.12 -8.81 1.25
CA ILE A 56 -8.85 -9.20 1.87
C ILE A 56 -8.67 -8.49 3.21
N GLU A 57 -8.27 -9.27 4.23
CA GLU A 57 -7.85 -8.73 5.52
C GLU A 57 -6.43 -8.18 5.43
N VAL A 58 -6.25 -6.99 5.97
CA VAL A 58 -4.98 -6.25 5.99
C VAL A 58 -4.78 -5.61 7.36
N GLN A 59 -3.52 -5.37 7.70
CA GLN A 59 -3.19 -4.51 8.82
C GLN A 59 -3.23 -3.05 8.34
N VAL A 60 -3.91 -2.17 9.06
CA VAL A 60 -3.89 -0.73 8.84
C VAL A 60 -3.07 -0.05 9.91
N GLY A 61 -2.26 0.92 9.49
CA GLY A 61 -1.46 1.73 10.39
C GLY A 61 -1.37 3.17 9.93
N LYS A 62 -1.31 4.09 10.90
CA LYS A 62 -0.93 5.48 10.62
C LYS A 62 0.59 5.55 10.47
N ILE A 63 1.04 6.21 9.41
CA ILE A 63 2.45 6.40 9.10
C ILE A 63 3.01 7.48 10.04
N ALA A 64 4.09 7.17 10.75
CA ALA A 64 4.78 8.15 11.57
C ALA A 64 5.63 9.09 10.70
N PRO A 65 5.85 10.35 11.11
CA PRO A 65 6.82 11.22 10.46
C PRO A 65 8.21 10.56 10.47
N TRP A 66 8.89 10.53 9.33
CA TRP A 66 10.24 9.96 9.19
C TRP A 66 10.90 10.50 7.91
N PHE A 67 12.23 10.45 7.81
CA PHE A 67 12.99 10.98 6.65
C PHE A 67 12.71 12.46 6.32
N ASP A 68 12.50 13.30 7.34
CA ASP A 68 12.10 14.72 7.19
C ASP A 68 10.76 14.92 6.45
N GLU A 69 9.99 13.86 6.28
CA GLU A 69 8.66 13.88 5.67
C GLU A 69 7.57 13.97 6.73
N SER A 70 6.47 14.61 6.36
CA SER A 70 5.33 14.88 7.26
C SER A 70 4.67 13.61 7.80
N GLY A 71 4.67 12.52 7.02
CA GLY A 71 3.99 11.29 7.35
C GLY A 71 2.48 11.48 7.53
N HIS A 72 1.92 10.82 8.54
CA HIS A 72 0.49 10.88 8.90
C HIS A 72 -0.49 10.31 7.88
N GLY A 73 -0.02 9.80 6.75
CA GLY A 73 -0.82 8.99 5.83
C GLY A 73 -1.25 7.66 6.45
N ILE A 74 -2.09 6.95 5.70
CA ILE A 74 -2.49 5.59 6.02
C ILE A 74 -1.66 4.63 5.16
N GLN A 75 -1.18 3.56 5.78
CA GLN A 75 -0.64 2.41 5.07
C GLN A 75 -1.43 1.16 5.42
N TYR A 76 -1.51 0.27 4.44
CA TYR A 76 -1.97 -1.10 4.63
C TYR A 76 -0.80 -2.05 4.43
N GLU A 77 -0.71 -3.05 5.29
CA GLU A 77 0.18 -4.20 5.10
C GLU A 77 -0.65 -5.42 4.71
N LEU A 78 -0.34 -5.95 3.54
CA LEU A 78 -0.93 -7.16 2.99
C LEU A 78 -0.31 -8.40 3.66
N ASN A 79 -1.10 -9.45 3.86
CA ASN A 79 -0.61 -10.72 4.41
C ASN A 79 0.36 -11.48 3.47
N GLN A 80 0.42 -11.07 2.19
CA GLN A 80 1.25 -11.65 1.13
C GLN A 80 1.73 -10.55 0.19
N SER A 81 2.79 -10.81 -0.58
CA SER A 81 3.28 -9.85 -1.55
C SER A 81 2.21 -9.49 -2.57
N VAL A 82 2.26 -8.25 -3.08
CA VAL A 82 1.37 -7.77 -4.13
C VAL A 82 1.37 -8.73 -5.32
N ARG A 83 2.55 -9.24 -5.72
CA ARG A 83 2.67 -10.24 -6.79
C ARG A 83 1.90 -11.52 -6.52
N SER A 84 1.99 -12.07 -5.30
CA SER A 84 1.26 -13.28 -4.92
C SER A 84 -0.25 -13.07 -4.99
N LEU A 85 -0.73 -11.93 -4.48
CA LEU A 85 -2.14 -11.58 -4.49
C LEU A 85 -2.69 -11.28 -5.89
N ILE A 86 -1.85 -10.74 -6.78
CA ILE A 86 -2.17 -10.62 -8.21
C ILE A 86 -2.32 -12.00 -8.85
N ASN A 87 -1.37 -12.91 -8.62
CA ASN A 87 -1.42 -14.26 -9.19
C ASN A 87 -2.65 -15.05 -8.71
N LYS A 88 -3.13 -14.78 -7.49
CA LYS A 88 -4.37 -15.34 -6.93
C LYS A 88 -5.65 -14.64 -7.41
N GLY A 89 -5.53 -13.55 -8.18
CA GLY A 89 -6.65 -12.76 -8.66
C GLY A 89 -7.39 -11.99 -7.56
N ILE A 90 -6.77 -11.80 -6.38
CA ILE A 90 -7.33 -11.01 -5.26
C ILE A 90 -7.10 -9.52 -5.51
N ILE A 91 -5.96 -9.17 -6.11
CA ILE A 91 -5.60 -7.80 -6.51
C ILE A 91 -5.43 -7.76 -8.04
N GLY A 92 -5.84 -6.67 -8.68
CA GLY A 92 -5.61 -6.42 -10.11
C GLY A 92 -4.81 -5.16 -10.33
N ARG A 93 -3.96 -5.12 -11.36
CA ARG A 93 -3.28 -3.88 -11.79
C ARG A 93 -4.29 -2.93 -12.46
N ILE A 94 -4.17 -1.64 -12.20
CA ILE A 94 -4.86 -0.57 -12.93
C ILE A 94 -3.83 0.15 -13.79
N GLY A 95 -4.12 0.30 -15.09
CA GLY A 95 -3.18 0.89 -16.05
C GLY A 95 -2.19 -0.14 -16.63
N LYS A 96 -1.42 0.30 -17.64
CA LYS A 96 -0.36 -0.47 -18.29
C LYS A 96 0.97 -0.26 -17.57
#